data_AF-A0A924V5E3-F1
#
_entry.id   AF-A0A924V5E3-F1
#
_cell.length_a   1.000
_cell.length_b   1.000
_cell.length_c   1.000
_cell.angle_alpha   90.00
_cell.angle_beta   90.00
_cell.angle_gamma   90.00
#
_symmetry.space_group_name_H-M   'P 1'
#
loop_
_entity.id
_entity.type
_entity.pdbx_description
1 polymer ?
#
loop_
_entity_poly.entity_id
_entity_poly.type
_entity_poly.pdbx_seq_one_letter_code
_entity_poly.pdbx_strand_id
1 'polypeptide(L)'
;MKNIKYAVLALLIGTPAISNAAFFFEPGITYQSHDTKVKTFLGESSGTNKGLGIGLRLGTSVSDILFAGVDARYAMTKFTDSAFNTSSDAKNMDLAPFIGVQMPIVGLRL
;
A
#
# COMPACT_ATOMS: atom_id res chain seq x y z
N MET A 1 27.28 8.67 -7.52
CA MET A 1 26.39 9.69 -6.91
C MET A 1 25.09 9.73 -7.69
N LYS A 2 23.97 9.66 -6.95
CA LYS A 2 22.54 9.93 -7.28
C LYS A 2 22.13 10.08 -8.76
N ASN A 3 21.13 9.30 -9.17
CA ASN A 3 19.82 9.79 -9.61
C ASN A 3 18.97 8.62 -10.14
N ILE A 4 17.94 8.22 -9.38
CA ILE A 4 16.88 7.36 -9.91
C ILE A 4 15.57 8.13 -9.77
N LYS A 5 15.07 8.56 -10.92
CA LYS A 5 13.78 9.22 -11.12
C LYS A 5 12.79 8.14 -11.57
N TYR A 6 11.83 7.76 -10.75
CA TYR A 6 10.66 7.00 -11.23
C TYR A 6 9.40 7.76 -10.83
N ALA A 7 8.82 8.43 -11.82
CA ALA A 7 7.47 8.96 -11.74
C ALA A 7 6.50 7.81 -12.07
N VAL A 8 5.65 7.44 -11.12
CA VAL A 8 4.54 6.50 -11.34
C VAL A 8 3.38 7.31 -11.90
N LEU A 9 3.03 7.08 -13.16
CA LEU A 9 1.88 7.67 -13.82
C LEU A 9 0.66 6.79 -13.56
N ALA A 10 -0.21 7.23 -12.65
CA ALA A 10 -1.52 6.62 -12.44
C ALA A 10 -2.48 7.08 -13.55
N LEU A 11 -3.05 6.13 -14.30
CA LEU A 11 -4.06 6.42 -15.33
C LEU A 11 -5.43 6.58 -14.62
N LEU A 12 -5.83 7.82 -14.39
CA LEU A 12 -7.15 8.17 -13.85
C LEU A 12 -8.19 8.14 -14.98
N ILE A 13 -9.06 7.13 -14.98
CA ILE A 13 -10.29 7.17 -15.79
C ILE A 13 -11.33 7.92 -14.96
N GLY A 14 -11.45 9.24 -15.17
CA GLY A 14 -12.41 10.10 -14.49
C GLY A 14 -13.70 10.28 -15.30
N THR A 15 -14.85 9.90 -14.72
CA THR A 15 -16.16 10.46 -15.09
C THR A 15 -16.48 11.64 -14.16
N PRO A 16 -17.13 12.70 -14.63
CA PRO A 16 -17.45 13.86 -13.80
C PRO A 16 -18.48 13.51 -12.71
N ALA A 17 -18.25 14.08 -11.52
CA ALA A 17 -19.00 13.83 -10.29
C ALA A 17 -20.44 14.37 -10.36
N ILE A 18 -21.42 13.51 -10.02
CA ILE A 18 -22.73 13.93 -9.54
C ILE A 18 -22.75 13.65 -8.04
N SER A 19 -23.04 14.70 -7.26
CA SER A 19 -23.09 14.76 -5.80
C SER A 19 -24.11 13.78 -5.19
N ASN A 20 -23.74 12.51 -5.14
CA ASN A 20 -24.36 11.45 -4.36
C ASN A 20 -23.22 10.51 -3.94
N ALA A 21 -23.35 9.88 -2.77
CA ALA A 21 -22.33 8.98 -2.24
C ALA A 21 -21.85 7.99 -3.31
N ALA A 22 -20.66 8.26 -3.86
CA ALA A 22 -20.16 7.56 -5.02
C ALA A 22 -19.32 6.39 -4.56
N PHE A 23 -19.78 5.18 -4.87
CA PHE A 23 -18.99 3.97 -4.69
C PHE A 23 -17.82 3.97 -5.67
N PHE A 24 -16.66 3.56 -5.20
CA PHE A 24 -15.48 3.38 -6.05
C PHE A 24 -14.79 2.04 -5.79
N PHE A 25 -14.10 1.59 -6.83
CA PHE A 25 -13.26 0.41 -6.87
C PHE A 25 -11.91 0.83 -7.44
N GLU A 26 -10.83 0.60 -6.71
CA GLU A 26 -9.47 1.02 -7.08
C GLU A 26 -8.51 -0.17 -6.99
N PRO A 27 -8.16 -0.82 -8.12
CA PRO A 27 -7.07 -1.77 -8.14
C PRO A 27 -5.73 -1.02 -8.09
N GLY A 28 -4.73 -1.63 -7.46
CA GLY A 28 -3.42 -1.01 -7.31
C GLY A 28 -2.28 -2.03 -7.30
N ILE A 29 -1.08 -1.53 -7.52
CA ILE A 29 0.17 -2.25 -7.28
C ILE A 29 0.88 -1.59 -6.11
N THR A 30 1.55 -2.38 -5.29
CA THR A 30 2.25 -1.92 -4.09
C THR A 30 3.67 -2.48 -4.06
N TYR A 31 4.59 -1.71 -3.50
CA TYR A 31 5.92 -2.20 -3.13
C TYR A 31 6.06 -2.01 -1.63
N GLN A 32 6.33 -3.10 -0.92
CA GLN A 32 6.51 -3.07 0.53
C GLN A 32 7.95 -3.38 0.90
N SER A 33 8.45 -2.66 1.90
CA SER A 33 9.75 -2.87 2.52
C SER A 33 9.59 -2.66 4.02
N HIS A 34 9.82 -3.71 4.80
CA HIS A 34 9.71 -3.69 6.25
C HIS A 34 11.01 -4.19 6.87
N ASP A 35 11.55 -3.45 7.83
CA ASP A 35 12.71 -3.87 8.61
C ASP A 35 12.24 -4.35 9.98
N THR A 36 12.51 -5.62 10.28
CA THR A 36 12.19 -6.26 11.56
C THR A 36 13.46 -6.34 12.39
N LYS A 37 13.41 -5.86 13.64
CA LYS A 37 14.49 -6.04 14.62
C LYS A 37 13.94 -6.79 15.83
N VAL A 38 14.55 -7.91 16.16
CA VAL A 38 14.21 -8.70 17.34
C VAL A 38 15.39 -8.63 18.30
N LYS A 39 15.17 -8.05 19.48
CA LYS A 39 16.14 -8.09 20.57
C LYS A 39 15.80 -9.25 21.49
N THR A 40 16.77 -10.13 21.73
CA THR A 40 16.64 -11.23 22.69
C THR A 40 17.77 -11.14 23.72
N PHE A 41 17.65 -11.86 24.83
CA PHE A 41 18.72 -11.97 25.84
C PHE A 41 20.02 -12.58 25.27
N LEU A 42 19.92 -13.33 24.17
CA LEU A 42 21.05 -14.01 23.51
C LEU A 42 21.65 -13.20 22.35
N GLY A 43 21.11 -12.03 22.03
CA GLY A 43 21.59 -11.16 20.94
C GLY A 43 20.48 -10.46 20.17
N GLU A 44 20.89 -9.61 19.21
CA GLU A 44 20.01 -8.90 18.29
C GLU A 44 19.96 -9.63 16.93
N SER A 45 18.76 -9.91 16.42
CA SER A 45 18.56 -10.32 15.02
C SER A 45 17.85 -9.22 14.23
N SER A 46 18.25 -9.05 12.98
CA SER A 46 17.58 -8.18 12.03
C SER A 46 17.13 -8.98 10.80
N GLY A 47 15.90 -8.72 10.37
CA GLY A 47 15.35 -9.25 9.14
C GLY A 47 14.79 -8.13 8.29
N THR A 48 14.86 -8.27 6.98
CA THR A 48 14.21 -7.35 6.06
C THR A 48 13.23 -8.11 5.18
N ASN A 49 12.01 -7.60 5.05
CA ASN A 49 10.96 -8.16 4.24
C ASN A 49 10.62 -7.21 3.08
N LYS A 50 10.89 -7.60 1.84
CA LYS A 50 10.58 -6.76 0.66
C LYS A 50 9.80 -7.51 -0.40
N GLY A 51 8.94 -6.82 -1.13
CA GLY A 51 8.27 -7.42 -2.27
C GLY A 51 7.25 -6.53 -2.95
N LEU A 52 6.72 -7.07 -4.05
CA LEU A 52 5.65 -6.45 -4.81
C LEU A 52 4.32 -7.11 -4.45
N GLY A 53 3.27 -6.30 -4.45
CA GLY A 53 1.92 -6.75 -4.19
C GLY A 53 0.90 -6.09 -5.09
N ILE A 54 -0.29 -6.64 -5.03
CA ILE A 54 -1.49 -6.09 -5.63
C ILE A 54 -2.44 -5.69 -4.51
N GLY A 55 -3.20 -4.63 -4.75
CA GLY A 55 -4.17 -4.10 -3.81
C GLY A 55 -5.50 -3.86 -4.48
N LEU A 56 -6.54 -3.86 -3.67
CA LEU A 56 -7.86 -3.45 -4.07
C LEU A 56 -8.48 -2.62 -2.94
N ARG A 57 -8.92 -1.41 -3.28
CA ARG A 57 -9.73 -0.58 -2.40
C ARG A 57 -11.16 -0.50 -2.88
N LEU A 58 -12.07 -0.68 -1.94
CA LEU A 58 -13.50 -0.46 -2.12
C LEU A 58 -13.92 0.62 -1.14
N GLY A 59 -14.60 1.65 -1.61
CA GLY A 59 -15.03 2.73 -0.72
C GLY A 59 -16.20 3.51 -1.26
N THR A 60 -16.60 4.49 -0.46
CA THR A 60 -17.65 5.45 -0.81
C THR A 60 -17.21 6.85 -0.46
N SER A 61 -17.68 7.82 -1.25
CA SER A 61 -17.46 9.24 -0.98
C SER A 61 -18.55 9.74 -0.03
N VAL A 62 -18.16 10.22 1.14
CA VAL A 62 -19.08 10.81 2.14
C VAL A 62 -19.39 12.26 1.78
N SER A 63 -18.43 12.94 1.17
CA SER A 63 -18.57 14.27 0.60
C SER A 63 -17.63 14.39 -0.61
N ASP A 64 -17.64 15.54 -1.29
CA ASP A 64 -16.73 15.80 -2.41
C ASP A 64 -15.24 15.73 -2.02
N ILE A 65 -14.95 15.81 -0.72
CA ILE A 65 -13.59 15.81 -0.17
C ILE A 65 -13.32 14.54 0.62
N LEU A 66 -14.28 14.00 1.37
CA LEU A 66 -14.04 12.88 2.29
C LEU A 66 -14.54 11.57 1.70
N PHE A 67 -13.72 10.52 1.84
CA PHE A 67 -14.12 9.15 1.52
C PHE A 67 -13.63 8.17 2.57
N ALA A 68 -14.28 7.01 2.61
CA ALA A 68 -13.90 5.92 3.50
C ALA A 68 -14.19 4.57 2.85
N GLY A 69 -13.54 3.52 3.34
CA GLY A 69 -13.69 2.20 2.75
C GLY A 69 -12.84 1.12 3.41
N VAL A 70 -12.61 0.06 2.65
CA VAL A 70 -11.76 -1.08 2.99
C VAL A 70 -10.68 -1.29 1.94
N ASP A 71 -9.46 -1.52 2.39
CA ASP A 71 -8.27 -1.75 1.57
C ASP A 71 -7.78 -3.18 1.83
N ALA A 72 -7.76 -3.99 0.77
CA ALA A 72 -7.24 -5.35 0.79
C ALA A 72 -5.96 -5.41 -0.05
N ARG A 73 -4.87 -5.92 0.53
CA ARG A 73 -3.57 -6.02 -0.13
C ARG A 73 -3.02 -7.42 -0.01
N TYR A 74 -2.43 -7.91 -1.09
CA TYR A 74 -1.73 -9.18 -1.13
C TYR A 74 -0.36 -8.97 -1.76
N ALA A 75 0.70 -9.38 -1.07
CA ALA A 75 2.07 -9.19 -1.51
C ALA A 75 2.88 -10.48 -1.47
N MET A 76 3.68 -10.69 -2.52
CA MET A 76 4.70 -11.72 -2.55
C MET A 76 6.01 -11.07 -2.13
N THR A 77 6.51 -11.49 -0.98
CA THR A 77 7.71 -10.94 -0.36
C THR A 77 8.80 -11.96 -0.18
N LYS A 78 10.03 -11.47 -0.07
CA LYS A 78 11.17 -12.25 0.38
C LYS A 78 11.62 -11.73 1.72
N PHE A 79 11.63 -12.63 2.70
CA PHE A 79 12.18 -12.40 4.01
C PHE A 79 13.64 -12.86 4.02
N THR A 80 14.55 -11.96 4.41
CA THR A 80 15.97 -12.26 4.57
C THR A 80 16.36 -12.01 6.02
N ASP A 81 16.90 -13.03 6.68
CA ASP A 81 17.36 -12.97 8.07
C ASP A 81 18.90 -12.96 8.15
N SER A 82 19.44 -12.05 8.96
CA SER A 82 20.89 -11.90 9.13
C SER A 82 21.51 -12.87 10.13
N ALA A 83 20.74 -13.42 11.08
CA ALA A 83 21.27 -14.28 12.14
C ALA A 83 21.61 -15.69 11.63
N PHE A 84 20.83 -16.21 10.68
CA PHE A 84 21.03 -17.55 10.12
C PHE A 84 21.32 -17.55 8.60
N ASN A 85 21.60 -16.37 8.02
CA ASN A 85 21.84 -16.18 6.58
C ASN A 85 20.82 -16.93 5.69
N THR A 86 19.55 -16.83 6.06
CA THR A 86 18.47 -17.60 5.44
C THR A 86 17.52 -16.67 4.70
N SER A 87 17.11 -17.07 3.50
CA SER A 87 16.08 -16.40 2.70
C SER A 87 14.85 -17.30 2.59
N SER A 88 13.68 -16.74 2.82
CA SER A 88 12.40 -17.46 2.72
C SER A 88 11.39 -16.64 1.92
N ASP A 89 10.64 -17.31 1.05
CA ASP A 89 9.52 -16.70 0.34
C ASP A 89 8.34 -16.58 1.32
N ALA A 90 7.84 -15.36 1.49
CA ALA A 90 6.76 -15.01 2.39
C ALA A 90 5.61 -14.37 1.62
N LYS A 91 4.38 -14.69 1.99
CA LYS A 91 3.17 -14.05 1.45
C LYS A 91 2.57 -13.19 2.55
N ASN A 92 2.26 -11.94 2.24
CA ASN A 92 1.54 -11.06 3.16
C ASN A 92 0.13 -10.77 2.64
N MET A 93 -0.83 -10.74 3.55
CA MET A 93 -2.20 -10.31 3.24
C MET A 93 -2.65 -9.33 4.32
N ASP A 94 -2.96 -8.11 3.90
CA ASP A 94 -3.43 -7.05 4.79
C ASP A 94 -4.87 -6.67 4.43
N LEU A 95 -5.71 -6.50 5.44
CA LEU A 95 -7.06 -5.98 5.29
C LEU A 95 -7.28 -4.89 6.34
N ALA A 96 -7.59 -3.68 5.90
CA ALA A 96 -7.76 -2.55 6.81
C ALA A 96 -8.88 -1.61 6.34
N PRO A 97 -9.65 -1.02 7.28
CA PRO A 97 -10.46 0.15 6.95
C PRO A 97 -9.56 1.35 6.67
N PHE A 98 -10.03 2.29 5.85
CA PHE A 98 -9.36 3.56 5.63
C PHE A 98 -10.34 4.73 5.55
N ILE A 99 -9.80 5.91 5.83
CA ILE A 99 -10.41 7.21 5.56
C ILE A 99 -9.42 8.00 4.71
N GLY A 100 -9.92 8.85 3.83
CA GLY A 100 -9.05 9.65 2.98
C GLY A 100 -9.70 10.93 2.51
N VAL A 101 -8.87 11.76 1.89
CA VAL A 101 -9.24 13.08 1.38
C VAL A 101 -8.96 13.19 -0.11
N GLN A 102 -9.89 13.75 -0.87
CA GLN A 102 -9.78 14.01 -2.29
C GLN A 102 -9.73 15.51 -2.55
N MET A 103 -8.81 15.92 -3.42
CA MET A 103 -8.80 17.26 -3.98
C MET A 103 -9.73 17.30 -5.20
N PRO A 104 -10.86 18.03 -5.16
CA PRO A 104 -11.87 17.98 -6.21
C PRO A 104 -11.40 18.57 -7.56
N ILE A 105 -10.44 19.52 -7.54
CA ILE A 105 -9.96 20.20 -8.75
C ILE A 105 -8.97 19.33 -9.53
N VAL A 106 -8.03 18.68 -8.83
CA VAL A 106 -6.94 17.90 -9.45
C VAL A 106 -7.16 16.39 -9.40
N GLY A 107 -8.21 15.94 -8.71
CA GLY A 107 -8.55 14.52 -8.58
C GLY A 107 -7.61 13.70 -7.69
N LEU A 108 -6.63 14.33 -7.03
CA LEU A 108 -5.66 13.65 -6.17
C LEU A 108 -6.32 13.14 -4.88
N ARG A 109 -5.99 11.91 -4.48
CA ARG A 109 -6.51 11.24 -3.28
C ARG A 109 -5.37 10.84 -2.34
N LEU A 110 -5.58 11.01 -1.04
CA LEU A 110 -4.67 10.63 0.05
C LEU A 110 -5.39 9.71 1.03
#